data_AF-A0A352UDI4-F1
#
_entry.id   AF-A0A352UDI4-F1
#
_cell.length_a   1.000
_cell.length_b   1.000
_cell.length_c   1.000
_cell.angle_alpha   90.00
_cell.angle_beta   90.00
_cell.angle_gamma   90.00
#
_symmetry.space_group_name_H-M   'P 1'
#
loop_
_entity.id
_entity.type
_entity.pdbx_description
1 polymer ?
#
loop_
_entity_poly.entity_id
_entity_poly.type
_entity_poly.pdbx_seq_one_letter_code
_entity_poly.pdbx_strand_id
1 'polypeptide(L)'
;DFVREAGLFGRGSNANDHPVGINDEYYWDEQPIIKQDIPRAKAYLESYLASAGLPAGSGFDAELHTSEFNQHLQIALALKESVAEAGINLTITKHDAPTYWEEVWMNPCCPLVSSNWGARPANEALAVQLKGDGVWNESYYSNARFDELLELANGEPDLAKRKEYFREIQEILIEDVPV
;
A
#
# COMPACT_ATOMS: atom_id res chain seq x y z
N ASP A 1 -2.30 1.31 15.33
CA ASP A 1 -0.88 1.48 15.70
C ASP A 1 -0.11 0.21 16.01
N PHE A 2 -0.75 -0.89 16.39
CA PHE A 2 -0.08 -2.16 16.73
C PHE A 2 1.03 -2.58 15.73
N VAL A 3 0.74 -2.59 14.42
CA VAL A 3 1.72 -2.99 13.39
C VAL A 3 2.95 -2.07 13.36
N ARG A 4 2.75 -0.75 13.44
CA ARG A 4 3.84 0.24 13.51
C ARG A 4 4.70 0.04 14.74
N GLU A 5 4.09 -0.23 15.89
CA GLU A 5 4.81 -0.50 17.14
C GLU A 5 5.63 -1.78 17.08
N ALA A 6 5.05 -2.85 16.53
CA ALA A 6 5.71 -4.15 16.39
C ALA A 6 6.87 -4.13 15.38
N GLY A 7 6.68 -3.48 14.22
CA GLY A 7 7.65 -3.48 13.13
C GLY A 7 8.74 -2.41 13.26
N LEU A 8 8.38 -1.23 13.76
CA LEU A 8 9.26 -0.06 13.74
C LEU A 8 9.65 0.42 15.15
N PHE A 9 9.25 -0.29 16.20
CA PHE A 9 9.58 0.04 17.60
C PHE A 9 9.18 1.48 17.97
N GLY A 10 8.03 1.93 17.47
CA GLY A 10 7.52 3.28 17.68
C GLY A 10 8.22 4.37 16.86
N ARG A 11 9.15 4.02 15.96
CA ARG A 11 9.81 4.95 15.03
C ARG A 11 9.06 5.00 13.71
N GLY A 12 8.97 6.17 13.09
CA GLY A 12 8.18 6.36 11.87
C GLY A 12 6.70 6.65 12.11
N SER A 13 5.95 6.82 11.03
CA SER A 13 4.53 7.21 11.01
C SER A 13 3.72 6.22 10.18
N ASN A 14 2.42 6.10 10.48
CA ASN A 14 1.51 5.41 9.56
C ASN A 14 1.42 6.24 8.27
N ALA A 15 1.48 5.58 7.11
CA ALA A 15 1.12 6.18 5.83
C ALA A 15 -0.41 6.19 5.65
N ASN A 16 -0.88 6.76 4.53
CA ASN A 16 -2.28 6.79 4.14
C ASN A 16 -2.38 6.40 2.65
N ASP A 17 -1.95 5.18 2.36
CA ASP A 17 -2.05 4.51 1.05
C ASP A 17 -1.34 5.23 -0.12
N HIS A 18 -0.37 6.10 0.18
CA HIS A 18 0.49 6.75 -0.80
C HIS A 18 1.94 6.93 -0.32
N PRO A 19 2.94 6.97 -1.21
CA PRO A 19 4.36 7.06 -0.84
C PRO A 19 4.86 8.48 -0.54
N VAL A 20 3.99 9.51 -0.64
CA VAL A 20 4.37 10.90 -0.33
C VAL A 20 4.65 11.05 1.17
N GLY A 21 5.92 11.34 1.52
CA GLY A 21 6.34 11.46 2.91
C GLY A 21 5.85 12.76 3.56
N ILE A 22 5.55 12.73 4.87
CA ILE A 22 5.04 13.88 5.64
C ILE A 22 5.94 15.14 5.60
N ASN A 23 7.24 14.97 5.32
CA ASN A 23 8.20 16.06 5.23
C ASN A 23 8.43 16.55 3.79
N ASP A 24 7.75 15.96 2.80
CA ASP A 24 7.83 16.39 1.41
C ASP A 24 6.99 17.66 1.20
N GLU A 25 7.43 18.56 0.31
CA GLU A 25 6.75 19.83 0.05
C GLU A 25 5.34 19.64 -0.58
N TYR A 26 5.10 18.47 -1.18
CA TYR A 26 3.85 18.10 -1.83
C TYR A 26 2.91 17.27 -0.94
N TYR A 27 3.29 16.98 0.30
CA TYR A 27 2.41 16.29 1.23
C TYR A 27 1.13 17.10 1.48
N TRP A 28 -0.03 16.45 1.32
CA TRP A 28 -1.33 17.05 1.60
C TRP A 28 -1.72 16.78 3.06
N ASP A 29 -1.58 17.77 3.93
CA ASP A 29 -1.79 17.63 5.37
C ASP A 29 -3.27 17.59 5.81
N GLU A 30 -4.18 18.10 4.98
CA GLU A 30 -5.64 18.08 5.22
C GLU A 30 -6.30 16.76 4.77
N GLN A 31 -5.52 15.77 4.32
CA GLN A 31 -6.03 14.50 3.84
C GLN A 31 -6.86 13.73 4.89
N PRO A 32 -7.90 13.00 4.48
CA PRO A 32 -8.66 12.15 5.40
C PRO A 32 -7.80 10.98 5.88
N ILE A 33 -7.56 10.90 7.19
CA ILE A 33 -6.79 9.79 7.78
C ILE A 33 -7.69 8.57 7.98
N ILE A 34 -7.40 7.49 7.26
CA ILE A 34 -8.12 6.23 7.40
C ILE A 34 -7.63 5.52 8.67
N LYS A 35 -8.58 5.15 9.53
CA LYS A 35 -8.32 4.39 10.76
C LYS A 35 -8.88 2.99 10.63
N GLN A 36 -8.26 2.05 11.34
CA GLN A 36 -8.78 0.69 11.43
C GLN A 36 -10.21 0.68 11.99
N ASP A 37 -11.11 0.03 11.26
CA ASP A 37 -12.51 -0.15 11.61
C ASP A 37 -12.90 -1.62 11.32
N ILE A 38 -12.74 -2.47 12.33
CA ILE A 38 -12.99 -3.93 12.21
C ILE A 38 -14.45 -4.23 11.83
N PRO A 39 -15.48 -3.59 12.44
CA PRO A 39 -16.86 -3.77 12.00
C PRO A 39 -17.09 -3.45 10.52
N ARG A 40 -16.50 -2.34 10.02
CA ARG A 40 -16.61 -1.97 8.61
C ARG A 40 -15.87 -2.94 7.71
N ALA A 41 -14.67 -3.37 8.08
CA ALA A 41 -13.90 -4.37 7.34
C ALA A 41 -14.70 -5.69 7.19
N LYS A 42 -15.35 -6.16 8.26
CA LYS A 42 -16.26 -7.33 8.20
C LYS A 42 -17.40 -7.10 7.23
N ALA A 43 -18.06 -5.94 7.30
CA ALA A 43 -19.19 -5.65 6.42
C ALA A 43 -18.78 -5.66 4.93
N TYR A 44 -17.59 -5.11 4.61
CA TYR A 44 -17.03 -5.20 3.26
C TYR A 44 -16.74 -6.65 2.86
N LEU A 45 -16.07 -7.43 3.72
CA LEU A 45 -15.78 -8.83 3.44
C LEU A 45 -17.06 -9.62 3.17
N GLU A 46 -18.09 -9.50 4.01
CA GLU A 46 -19.38 -10.18 3.79
C GLU A 46 -20.05 -9.75 2.48
N SER A 47 -19.97 -8.47 2.12
CA SER A 47 -20.48 -7.97 0.84
C SER A 47 -19.75 -8.61 -0.34
N TYR A 48 -18.42 -8.73 -0.27
CA TYR A 48 -17.63 -9.38 -1.31
C TYR A 48 -17.92 -10.88 -1.40
N LEU A 49 -17.97 -11.58 -0.27
CA LEU A 49 -18.34 -13.00 -0.22
C LEU A 49 -19.72 -13.24 -0.87
N ALA A 50 -20.72 -12.42 -0.53
CA ALA A 50 -22.04 -12.50 -1.13
C ALA A 50 -22.01 -12.27 -2.65
N SER A 51 -21.25 -11.28 -3.13
CA SER A 51 -21.12 -11.00 -4.57
C SER A 51 -20.44 -12.12 -5.35
N ALA A 52 -19.53 -12.86 -4.69
CA ALA A 52 -18.85 -14.02 -5.22
C ALA A 52 -19.65 -15.33 -5.08
N GLY A 53 -20.84 -15.29 -4.45
CA GLY A 53 -21.65 -16.47 -4.18
C GLY A 53 -21.06 -17.40 -3.10
N LEU A 54 -20.17 -16.88 -2.26
CA LEU A 54 -19.54 -17.60 -1.16
C LEU A 54 -20.42 -17.54 0.10
N PRO A 55 -20.37 -18.55 0.99
CA PRO A 55 -21.14 -18.54 2.23
C PRO A 55 -20.75 -17.38 3.15
N ALA A 56 -21.74 -16.76 3.79
CA ALA A 56 -21.50 -15.75 4.82
C ALA A 56 -20.60 -16.31 5.94
N GLY A 57 -19.66 -15.51 6.40
CA GLY A 57 -18.70 -15.89 7.44
C GLY A 57 -17.64 -16.91 7.01
N SER A 58 -17.48 -17.22 5.70
CA SER A 58 -16.39 -18.11 5.25
C SER A 58 -15.00 -17.51 5.43
N GLY A 59 -14.91 -16.21 5.68
CA GLY A 59 -13.64 -15.49 5.79
C GLY A 59 -12.92 -15.32 4.45
N PHE A 60 -11.68 -14.84 4.51
CA PHE A 60 -10.78 -14.72 3.36
C PHE A 60 -9.40 -15.24 3.76
N ASP A 61 -8.99 -16.34 3.13
CA ASP A 61 -7.66 -16.91 3.32
C ASP A 61 -6.71 -16.33 2.27
N ALA A 62 -5.54 -15.84 2.71
CA ALA A 62 -4.50 -15.35 1.82
C ALA A 62 -3.11 -15.70 2.33
N GLU A 63 -2.16 -15.83 1.41
CA GLU A 63 -0.75 -16.04 1.72
C GLU A 63 0.02 -14.74 1.49
N LEU A 64 0.68 -14.23 2.53
CA LEU A 64 1.57 -13.07 2.46
C LEU A 64 3.01 -13.58 2.43
N HIS A 65 3.68 -13.31 1.31
CA HIS A 65 5.08 -13.64 1.12
C HIS A 65 5.96 -12.51 1.66
N THR A 66 7.00 -12.86 2.43
CA THR A 66 7.87 -11.89 3.09
C THR A 66 9.31 -12.39 3.21
N SER A 67 10.23 -11.53 3.64
CA SER A 67 11.59 -11.92 4.06
C SER A 67 11.94 -11.31 5.42
N GLU A 68 13.16 -11.57 5.93
CA GLU A 68 13.71 -10.91 7.14
C GLU A 68 14.29 -9.52 6.84
N PHE A 69 14.25 -9.06 5.59
CA PHE A 69 14.77 -7.76 5.21
C PHE A 69 13.98 -6.64 5.89
N ASN A 70 14.66 -5.62 6.42
CA ASN A 70 14.07 -4.40 7.00
C ASN A 70 12.81 -4.64 7.87
N GLN A 71 12.86 -5.62 8.76
CA GLN A 71 11.76 -5.93 9.69
C GLN A 71 10.45 -6.39 9.02
N HIS A 72 10.48 -6.79 7.75
CA HIS A 72 9.27 -7.21 7.03
C HIS A 72 8.57 -8.39 7.70
N LEU A 73 9.30 -9.37 8.24
CA LEU A 73 8.69 -10.49 8.95
C LEU A 73 7.89 -10.03 10.18
N GLN A 74 8.44 -9.11 10.98
CA GLN A 74 7.77 -8.61 12.18
C GLN A 74 6.50 -7.84 11.81
N ILE A 75 6.56 -7.03 10.74
CA ILE A 75 5.41 -6.32 10.19
C ILE A 75 4.35 -7.32 9.68
N ALA A 76 4.75 -8.34 8.91
CA ALA A 76 3.85 -9.34 8.36
C ALA A 76 3.13 -10.15 9.45
N LEU A 77 3.86 -10.57 10.49
CA LEU A 77 3.28 -11.26 11.65
C LEU A 77 2.32 -10.36 12.42
N ALA A 78 2.66 -9.08 12.62
CA ALA A 78 1.76 -8.14 13.28
C ALA A 78 0.51 -7.84 12.42
N LEU A 79 0.67 -7.72 11.10
CA LEU A 79 -0.44 -7.52 10.18
C LEU A 79 -1.43 -8.69 10.27
N LYS A 80 -0.93 -9.93 10.22
CA LYS A 80 -1.73 -11.15 10.41
C LYS A 80 -2.64 -11.07 11.62
N GLU A 81 -2.08 -10.75 12.79
CA GLU A 81 -2.87 -10.63 14.02
C GLU A 81 -3.87 -9.47 13.95
N SER A 82 -3.48 -8.34 13.34
CA SER A 82 -4.32 -7.14 13.26
C SER A 82 -5.56 -7.29 12.39
N VAL A 83 -5.52 -8.18 11.38
CA VAL A 83 -6.63 -8.39 10.43
C VAL A 83 -7.47 -9.63 10.74
N ALA A 84 -6.98 -10.53 11.61
CA ALA A 84 -7.66 -11.78 11.95
C ALA A 84 -9.08 -11.55 12.48
N GLU A 85 -9.28 -10.54 13.31
CA GLU A 85 -10.62 -10.23 13.85
C GLU A 85 -11.62 -9.85 12.75
N ALA A 86 -11.16 -9.34 11.60
CA ALA A 86 -12.01 -9.00 10.46
C ALA A 86 -12.40 -10.21 9.59
N GLY A 87 -11.92 -11.42 9.93
CA GLY A 87 -12.17 -12.64 9.14
C GLY A 87 -11.16 -12.86 8.02
N ILE A 88 -10.02 -12.15 8.04
CA ILE A 88 -8.92 -12.32 7.09
C ILE A 88 -7.86 -13.22 7.74
N ASN A 89 -7.64 -14.40 7.18
CA ASN A 89 -6.69 -15.38 7.70
C ASN A 89 -5.41 -15.36 6.85
N LEU A 90 -4.38 -14.69 7.35
CA LEU A 90 -3.09 -14.65 6.67
C LEU A 90 -2.20 -15.85 7.05
N THR A 91 -1.71 -16.54 6.03
CA THR A 91 -0.55 -17.44 6.14
C THR A 91 0.70 -16.65 5.78
N ILE A 92 1.71 -16.65 6.66
CA ILE A 92 2.96 -15.92 6.41
C ILE A 92 3.99 -16.91 5.88
N THR A 93 4.45 -16.66 4.64
CA THR A 93 5.49 -17.48 4.01
C THR A 93 6.76 -16.67 3.89
N LYS A 94 7.78 -17.10 4.62
CA LYS A 94 9.07 -16.45 4.67
C LYS A 94 10.04 -17.06 3.66
N HIS A 95 10.72 -16.19 2.93
CA HIS A 95 11.82 -16.51 2.02
C HIS A 95 13.13 -15.91 2.52
N ASP A 96 14.27 -16.46 2.10
CA ASP A 96 15.55 -15.76 2.24
C ASP A 96 15.58 -14.53 1.31
N ALA A 97 16.31 -13.48 1.72
CA ALA A 97 16.23 -12.19 1.04
C ALA A 97 16.68 -12.23 -0.45
N PRO A 98 17.77 -12.92 -0.84
CA PRO A 98 18.12 -13.03 -2.26
C PRO A 98 17.03 -13.71 -3.11
N THR A 99 16.55 -14.87 -2.67
CA THR A 99 15.49 -15.62 -3.39
C THR A 99 14.19 -14.81 -3.45
N TYR A 100 13.87 -14.06 -2.39
CA TYR A 100 12.69 -13.22 -2.35
C TYR A 100 12.65 -12.22 -3.52
N TRP A 101 13.73 -11.48 -3.76
CA TRP A 101 13.75 -10.47 -4.80
C TRP A 101 13.82 -11.05 -6.21
N GLU A 102 14.36 -12.25 -6.37
CA GLU A 102 14.51 -12.90 -7.69
C GLU A 102 13.28 -13.72 -8.10
N GLU A 103 12.63 -14.40 -7.16
CA GLU A 103 11.60 -15.40 -7.45
C GLU A 103 10.20 -15.04 -6.93
N VAL A 104 10.07 -14.11 -5.97
CA VAL A 104 8.81 -13.84 -5.27
C VAL A 104 8.29 -12.43 -5.56
N TRP A 105 9.14 -11.43 -5.38
CA TRP A 105 8.80 -10.03 -5.63
C TRP A 105 8.46 -9.80 -7.10
N MET A 106 7.33 -9.14 -7.36
CA MET A 106 6.78 -8.93 -8.71
C MET A 106 6.58 -10.24 -9.51
N ASN A 107 6.38 -11.38 -8.85
CA ASN A 107 6.01 -12.63 -9.51
C ASN A 107 4.49 -12.86 -9.45
N PRO A 108 3.79 -13.08 -10.57
CA PRO A 108 2.35 -13.34 -10.58
C PRO A 108 1.88 -14.51 -9.71
N CYS A 109 2.75 -15.45 -9.34
CA CYS A 109 2.39 -16.53 -8.42
C CYS A 109 2.30 -16.09 -6.95
N CYS A 110 2.83 -14.92 -6.61
CA CYS A 110 2.89 -14.37 -5.25
C CYS A 110 2.21 -12.98 -5.23
N PRO A 111 0.86 -12.92 -5.25
CA PRO A 111 0.15 -11.65 -5.43
C PRO A 111 0.17 -10.73 -4.19
N LEU A 112 0.48 -11.27 -3.01
CA LEU A 112 0.55 -10.50 -1.76
C LEU A 112 1.95 -10.64 -1.16
N VAL A 113 2.69 -9.53 -1.18
CA VAL A 113 4.12 -9.44 -0.84
C VAL A 113 4.38 -8.27 0.09
N SER A 114 5.47 -8.31 0.87
CA SER A 114 5.94 -7.17 1.65
C SER A 114 7.11 -6.47 0.96
N SER A 115 7.00 -5.17 0.70
CA SER A 115 8.08 -4.39 0.10
C SER A 115 8.33 -3.10 0.87
N ASN A 116 9.44 -2.44 0.54
CA ASN A 116 9.76 -1.13 1.05
C ASN A 116 10.59 -0.36 0.04
N TRP A 117 10.41 0.95 0.03
CA TRP A 117 11.13 1.84 -0.87
C TRP A 117 12.02 2.80 -0.10
N GLY A 118 13.23 3.04 -0.62
CA GLY A 118 14.10 4.11 -0.11
C GLY A 118 13.43 5.49 -0.25
N ALA A 119 13.78 6.42 0.64
CA ALA A 119 13.25 7.78 0.60
C ALA A 119 13.58 8.48 -0.73
N ARG A 120 12.58 9.15 -1.30
CA ARG A 120 12.65 9.91 -2.56
C ARG A 120 11.73 11.13 -2.47
N PRO A 121 11.98 12.19 -3.26
CA PRO A 121 10.98 13.23 -3.51
C PRO A 121 9.67 12.62 -4.04
N ALA A 122 8.53 13.22 -3.73
CA ALA A 122 7.20 12.67 -4.04
C ALA A 122 7.05 12.28 -5.52
N ASN A 123 7.47 13.16 -6.44
CA ASN A 123 7.38 12.93 -7.88
C ASN A 123 8.15 11.66 -8.31
N GLU A 124 9.38 11.47 -7.82
CA GLU A 124 10.19 10.30 -8.13
C GLU A 124 9.60 9.04 -7.47
N ALA A 125 9.11 9.16 -6.24
CA ALA A 125 8.53 8.04 -5.50
C ALA A 125 7.27 7.52 -6.22
N LEU A 126 6.38 8.42 -6.63
CA LEU A 126 5.14 8.09 -7.33
C LEU A 126 5.42 7.53 -8.73
N ALA A 127 6.38 8.12 -9.46
CA ALA A 127 6.73 7.67 -10.81
C ALA A 127 7.34 6.26 -10.84
N VAL A 128 8.19 5.91 -9.87
CA VAL A 128 8.84 4.59 -9.85
C VAL A 128 7.91 3.49 -9.32
N GLN A 129 7.02 3.82 -8.38
CA GLN A 129 6.20 2.84 -7.66
C GLN A 129 4.83 2.56 -8.32
N LEU A 130 4.20 3.57 -8.93
CA LEU A 130 2.77 3.51 -9.24
C LEU A 130 2.40 3.99 -10.65
N LYS A 131 3.35 4.52 -11.43
CA LYS A 131 3.08 4.89 -12.83
C LYS A 131 2.67 3.65 -13.63
N GLY A 132 1.62 3.76 -14.45
CA GLY A 132 0.98 2.60 -15.09
C GLY A 132 1.89 1.74 -15.97
N ASP A 133 2.91 2.34 -16.59
CA ASP A 133 3.92 1.65 -17.42
C ASP A 133 5.27 1.46 -16.71
N GLY A 134 5.31 1.71 -15.40
CA GLY A 134 6.49 1.61 -14.57
C GLY A 134 7.00 0.18 -14.44
N VAL A 135 8.27 -0.05 -14.79
CA VAL A 135 8.89 -1.38 -14.72
C VAL A 135 8.96 -1.92 -13.29
N TRP A 136 8.93 -1.05 -12.28
CA TRP A 136 8.96 -1.41 -10.87
C TRP A 136 7.62 -1.14 -10.16
N ASN A 137 6.53 -1.05 -10.93
CA ASN A 137 5.19 -0.95 -10.37
C ASN A 137 4.74 -2.32 -9.85
N GLU A 138 5.02 -2.57 -8.57
CA GLU A 138 4.80 -3.85 -7.91
C GLU A 138 3.31 -4.21 -7.77
N SER A 139 2.45 -3.19 -7.71
CA SER A 139 1.00 -3.32 -7.60
C SER A 139 0.31 -3.59 -8.93
N TYR A 140 1.02 -3.43 -10.04
CA TYR A 140 0.44 -3.41 -11.39
C TYR A 140 -0.69 -2.37 -11.55
N TYR A 141 -0.71 -1.35 -10.71
CA TYR A 141 -1.71 -0.30 -10.71
C TYR A 141 -1.64 0.53 -11.99
N SER A 142 -2.80 0.95 -12.51
CA SER A 142 -2.88 1.84 -13.65
C SER A 142 -4.11 2.72 -13.53
N ASN A 143 -3.91 4.03 -13.54
CA ASN A 143 -4.97 5.02 -13.53
C ASN A 143 -4.56 6.18 -14.44
N ALA A 144 -5.34 6.38 -15.51
CA ALA A 144 -5.01 7.36 -16.53
C ALA A 144 -4.99 8.80 -15.99
N ARG A 145 -5.81 9.11 -14.98
CA ARG A 145 -5.84 10.44 -14.35
C ARG A 145 -4.62 10.65 -13.46
N PHE A 146 -4.23 9.63 -12.70
CA PHE A 146 -2.99 9.64 -11.93
C PHE A 146 -1.77 9.90 -12.82
N ASP A 147 -1.66 9.15 -13.93
CA ASP A 147 -0.55 9.31 -14.88
C ASP A 147 -0.55 10.70 -15.53
N GLU A 148 -1.73 11.23 -15.92
CA GLU A 148 -1.88 12.59 -16.44
C GLU A 148 -1.40 13.65 -15.43
N LEU A 149 -1.80 13.52 -14.16
CA LEU A 149 -1.42 14.46 -13.10
C LEU A 149 0.09 14.47 -12.84
N LEU A 150 0.76 13.31 -12.90
CA LEU A 150 2.22 13.25 -12.78
C LEU A 150 2.92 14.00 -13.92
N GLU A 151 2.45 13.84 -15.16
CA GLU A 151 3.00 14.54 -16.31
C GLU A 151 2.75 16.06 -16.23
N LEU A 152 1.54 16.47 -15.82
CA LEU A 152 1.21 17.87 -15.58
C LEU A 152 2.09 18.49 -14.48
N ALA A 153 2.30 17.77 -13.38
CA ALA A 153 3.14 18.24 -12.27
C ALA A 153 4.61 18.44 -12.68
N ASN A 154 5.15 17.56 -13.53
CA ASN A 154 6.52 17.69 -14.05
C ASN A 154 6.71 18.92 -14.93
N GLY A 155 5.68 19.33 -15.68
CA GLY A 155 5.71 20.48 -16.57
C GLY A 155 5.31 21.81 -15.94
N GLU A 156 4.81 21.81 -14.70
CA GLU A 156 4.20 22.98 -14.07
C GLU A 156 5.23 23.81 -13.28
N PRO A 157 5.56 25.06 -13.69
CA PRO A 157 6.50 25.90 -12.96
C PRO A 157 5.91 26.54 -11.68
N ASP A 158 4.59 26.69 -11.58
CA ASP A 158 3.96 27.27 -10.39
C ASP A 158 3.82 26.24 -9.27
N LEU A 159 4.44 26.54 -8.11
CA LEU A 159 4.45 25.61 -6.98
C LEU A 159 3.05 25.38 -6.40
N ALA A 160 2.20 26.41 -6.34
CA ALA A 160 0.87 26.27 -5.76
C ALA A 160 0.02 25.32 -6.63
N LYS A 161 0.07 25.53 -7.95
CA LYS A 161 -0.61 24.66 -8.91
C LYS A 161 -0.05 23.23 -8.93
N ARG A 162 1.27 23.07 -8.77
CA ARG A 162 1.87 21.74 -8.65
C ARG A 162 1.37 21.00 -7.40
N LYS A 163 1.21 21.70 -6.27
CA LYS A 163 0.62 21.12 -5.05
C LYS A 163 -0.84 20.70 -5.24
N GLU A 164 -1.61 21.41 -6.04
CA GLU A 164 -2.98 21.00 -6.40
C GLU A 164 -2.99 19.65 -7.12
N TYR A 165 -2.07 19.42 -8.07
CA TYR A 165 -1.95 18.12 -8.74
C TYR A 165 -1.53 17.00 -7.77
N PHE A 166 -0.55 17.24 -6.90
CA PHE A 166 -0.13 16.24 -5.91
C PHE A 166 -1.20 15.95 -4.86
N ARG A 167 -2.05 16.93 -4.53
CA ARG A 167 -3.21 16.70 -3.69
C ARG A 167 -4.18 15.73 -4.38
N GLU A 168 -4.56 15.99 -5.63
CA GLU A 168 -5.47 15.11 -6.37
C GLU A 168 -4.86 13.70 -6.56
N ILE A 169 -3.55 13.60 -6.78
CA ILE A 169 -2.85 12.31 -6.77
C ILE A 169 -3.03 11.59 -5.42
N GLN A 170 -2.80 12.25 -4.29
CA GLN A 170 -2.99 11.64 -2.98
C GLN A 170 -4.46 11.25 -2.75
N GLU A 171 -5.43 12.08 -3.17
CA GLU A 171 -6.87 11.76 -3.12
C GLU A 171 -7.18 10.46 -3.88
N ILE A 172 -6.70 10.34 -5.13
CA ILE A 172 -6.87 9.14 -5.96
C ILE A 172 -6.28 7.91 -5.29
N LEU A 173 -5.06 7.99 -4.77
CA LEU A 173 -4.40 6.84 -4.17
C LEU A 173 -5.06 6.37 -2.86
N ILE A 174 -5.56 7.31 -2.06
CA ILE A 174 -6.33 7.00 -0.85
C ILE A 174 -7.65 6.30 -1.20
N GLU A 175 -8.26 6.62 -2.34
CA GLU A 175 -9.49 5.97 -2.81
C GLU A 175 -9.22 4.59 -3.44
N ASP A 176 -8.19 4.49 -4.28
CA ASP A 176 -7.89 3.29 -5.06
C ASP A 176 -7.15 2.21 -4.25
N VAL A 177 -6.39 2.59 -3.21
CA VAL A 177 -5.62 1.70 -2.32
C VAL A 177 -4.79 0.67 -3.10
N PRO A 178 -3.81 1.10 -3.92
CA PRO A 178 -3.09 0.19 -4.82
C PRO A 178 -2.06 -0.70 -4.12
N VAL A 179 -1.69 -0.41 -2.87
CA VAL A 179 -0.64 -1.10 -2.11
C VAL A 179 -1.08 -1.46 -0.70
#